data_AF-A0A0D0DS49-F1
#
_entry.id   AF-A0A0D0DS49-F1
#
_cell.length_a   1.000
_cell.length_b   1.000
_cell.length_c   1.000
_cell.angle_alpha   90.00
_cell.angle_beta   90.00
_cell.angle_gamma   90.00
#
_symmetry.space_group_name_H-M   'P 1'
#
loop_
_entity.id
_entity.type
_entity.pdbx_description
1 polymer ?
#
loop_
_entity_poly.entity_id
_entity_poly.type
_entity_poly.pdbx_seq_one_letter_code
_entity_poly.pdbx_strand_id
1 'polypeptide(L)'
;MSHPTDATNIRRWPTYVIGSQETPGPLVSPEQVKGYLRLLRAFHNLRITVEDCKDHRIPGYAMKMDKDGRWRWFVHLAIDRFEGWVRSLQFVPLEKFVTKHLPPLDVWMVWHAYLLSPCWYAEDCERLVILKELRLLNMLVVGSMDIGKIVRQKPSSSRATSWHKQTGTPFDPFEAMSKKVYKEMECPRCRTQVYAPSINDDGTGFAQERFSAQCPLPGCRLRITKENLAVAKFVRDLTEPDGGHQHYIAGSLFAPSGNRDVRQAKVIKGQLIRSAQFAGFRPSTSDERLARLDWVKDIKEYVGYSLERLKEAISNALNSHPEALVSRILSAYTDGSLFSIDLVGAVLRQCFFTQKMDEIGWIKPGAFSEGDKIEILEQSVVRYHAFLDLMTAHSSFMPVPTLDIDLVWHTHQLMANRYGIDCEMYVGRYVNHELSVAESHLSSAFDDTCRAWQTRYQVPYMQCGCPLPPETSLQKFMRFVRQYMRGRSNLHVLLHPDHLLATHPSVHNAVPTAGSGTFGKTNHHKGGDQNLRLPRQTREGHGVLKKRSKKFDQEGTTPATSSNAPPYSARELDMLGCTTPYAHWDRPSSASRNVDR
;
A
#
# COMPACT_ATOMS: atom_id res chain seq x y z
N MET A 1 1.65 66.43 -4.68
CA MET A 1 2.59 65.40 -5.17
C MET A 1 2.37 64.14 -4.34
N SER A 2 1.64 63.20 -4.93
CA SER A 2 1.34 61.88 -4.41
C SER A 2 2.55 60.97 -4.60
N HIS A 3 3.02 60.34 -3.52
CA HIS A 3 3.91 59.18 -3.61
C HIS A 3 3.10 57.90 -3.40
N PRO A 4 3.33 56.84 -4.19
CA PRO A 4 2.44 55.70 -4.28
C PRO A 4 2.69 54.72 -3.13
N THR A 5 1.61 54.26 -2.51
CA THR A 5 1.58 53.06 -1.68
C THR A 5 1.74 51.83 -2.57
N ASP A 6 2.88 51.15 -2.45
CA ASP A 6 3.13 49.84 -3.05
C ASP A 6 2.18 48.81 -2.40
N ALA A 7 1.07 48.53 -3.08
CA ALA A 7 0.16 47.46 -2.70
C ALA A 7 0.85 46.13 -3.03
N THR A 8 1.31 45.44 -1.99
CA THR A 8 1.72 44.05 -2.08
C THR A 8 0.58 43.23 -2.69
N ASN A 9 0.79 42.77 -3.91
CA ASN A 9 -0.16 41.98 -4.69
C ASN A 9 -0.20 40.57 -4.09
N ILE A 10 -0.92 40.41 -2.96
CA ILE A 10 -1.18 39.10 -2.37
C ILE A 10 -2.07 38.34 -3.36
N ARG A 11 -1.50 37.37 -4.08
CA ARG A 11 -2.24 36.45 -4.95
C ARG A 11 -3.32 35.79 -4.09
N ARG A 12 -4.57 36.28 -4.18
CA ARG A 12 -5.71 35.65 -3.51
C ARG A 12 -5.92 34.30 -4.18
N TRP A 13 -5.62 33.24 -3.44
CA TRP A 13 -5.89 31.88 -3.91
C TRP A 13 -7.41 31.68 -4.04
N PRO A 14 -7.86 30.93 -5.05
CA PRO A 14 -9.27 30.58 -5.16
C PRO A 14 -9.70 29.78 -3.93
N THR A 15 -10.90 30.07 -3.42
CA THR A 15 -11.57 29.26 -2.42
C THR A 15 -12.29 28.10 -3.12
N TYR A 16 -12.48 26.99 -2.39
CA TYR A 16 -13.14 25.80 -2.92
C TYR A 16 -14.32 25.42 -2.04
N VAL A 17 -15.42 24.98 -2.66
CA VAL A 17 -16.60 24.49 -1.94
C VAL A 17 -16.53 22.96 -1.87
N ILE A 18 -16.61 22.42 -0.66
CA ILE A 18 -16.66 20.98 -0.37
C ILE A 18 -17.90 20.74 0.49
N GLY A 19 -18.90 20.05 -0.05
CA GLY A 19 -20.20 19.88 0.58
C GLY A 19 -20.84 21.24 0.84
N SER A 20 -21.07 21.56 2.12
CA SER A 20 -21.60 22.85 2.56
C SER A 20 -20.52 23.82 3.09
N GLN A 21 -19.25 23.44 3.01
CA GLN A 21 -18.13 24.19 3.60
C GLN A 21 -17.29 24.85 2.51
N GLU A 22 -16.70 26.00 2.83
CA GLU A 22 -15.77 26.71 1.95
C GLU A 22 -14.36 26.66 2.55
N THR A 23 -13.37 26.32 1.75
CA THR A 23 -11.97 26.29 2.17
C THR A 23 -11.37 27.70 2.14
N PRO A 24 -10.43 28.06 3.04
CA PRO A 24 -9.76 29.36 3.02
C PRO A 24 -8.78 29.52 1.84
N GLY A 25 -8.60 28.47 1.04
CA GLY A 25 -7.66 28.35 -0.06
C GLY A 25 -7.47 26.87 -0.44
N PRO A 26 -6.51 26.54 -1.30
CA PRO A 26 -6.21 25.16 -1.64
C PRO A 26 -5.71 24.40 -0.41
N LEU A 27 -6.27 23.22 -0.13
CA LEU A 27 -5.81 22.32 0.92
C LEU A 27 -4.36 21.83 0.67
N VAL A 28 -3.96 21.81 -0.60
CA VAL A 28 -2.60 21.50 -1.06
C VAL A 28 -2.20 22.46 -2.18
N SER A 29 -1.02 23.07 -2.09
CA SER A 29 -0.49 23.97 -3.10
C SER A 29 0.19 23.22 -4.26
N PRO A 30 0.19 23.78 -5.49
CA PRO A 30 0.94 23.23 -6.63
C PRO A 30 2.43 22.99 -6.34
N GLU A 31 3.06 23.84 -5.52
CA GLU A 31 4.45 23.70 -5.10
C GLU A 31 4.68 22.46 -4.24
N GLN A 32 3.74 22.13 -3.35
CA GLN A 32 3.77 20.90 -2.55
C GLN A 32 3.65 19.67 -3.46
N VAL A 33 2.73 19.71 -4.43
CA VAL A 33 2.56 18.63 -5.42
C VAL A 33 3.85 18.45 -6.26
N LYS A 34 4.49 19.54 -6.67
CA LYS A 34 5.78 19.52 -7.36
C LYS A 34 6.90 18.94 -6.48
N GLY A 35 6.89 19.26 -5.18
CA GLY A 35 7.77 18.65 -4.17
C GLY A 35 7.56 17.14 -4.04
N TYR A 36 6.31 16.68 -4.14
CA TYR A 36 5.97 15.26 -4.10
C TYR A 36 6.41 14.51 -5.37
N LEU A 37 6.19 15.06 -6.57
CA LEU A 37 6.70 14.48 -7.83
C LEU A 37 8.23 14.28 -7.81
N ARG A 38 8.95 15.25 -7.24
CA ARG A 38 10.40 15.16 -7.00
C ARG A 38 10.80 14.02 -6.08
N LEU A 39 9.96 13.71 -5.09
CA LEU A 39 10.16 12.59 -4.18
C LEU A 39 9.87 11.25 -4.87
N LEU A 40 8.76 11.16 -5.62
CA LEU A 40 8.42 9.98 -6.42
C LEU A 40 9.55 9.63 -7.41
N ARG A 41 10.15 10.64 -8.05
CA ARG A 41 11.34 10.45 -8.88
C ARG A 41 12.51 9.83 -8.11
N ALA A 42 12.74 10.25 -6.88
CA ALA A 42 13.82 9.70 -6.06
C ALA A 42 13.57 8.22 -5.74
N PHE A 43 12.34 7.84 -5.39
CA PHE A 43 11.95 6.44 -5.19
C PHE A 43 12.08 5.61 -6.47
N HIS A 44 11.64 6.16 -7.61
CA HIS A 44 11.77 5.51 -8.91
C HIS A 44 13.24 5.19 -9.24
N ASN A 45 14.13 6.17 -9.05
CA ASN A 45 15.56 5.99 -9.27
C ASN A 45 16.19 4.98 -8.30
N LEU A 46 15.77 4.99 -7.03
CA LEU A 46 16.21 4.01 -6.03
C LEU A 46 15.83 2.58 -6.46
N ARG A 47 14.56 2.38 -6.86
CA ARG A 47 14.05 1.11 -7.37
C ARG A 47 14.86 0.62 -8.56
N ILE A 48 15.04 1.47 -9.58
CA ILE A 48 15.84 1.14 -10.76
C ILE A 48 17.28 0.78 -10.39
N THR A 49 17.89 1.51 -9.46
CA THR A 49 19.27 1.25 -9.02
C THR A 49 19.41 -0.14 -8.41
N VAL A 50 18.43 -0.55 -7.59
CA VAL A 50 18.37 -1.89 -7.00
C VAL A 50 18.08 -2.93 -8.08
N GLU A 51 16.97 -2.82 -8.80
CA GLU A 51 16.51 -3.83 -9.77
C GLU A 51 17.54 -4.13 -10.85
N ASP A 52 18.16 -3.09 -11.41
CA ASP A 52 19.17 -3.18 -12.47
C ASP A 52 20.59 -3.37 -11.94
N CYS A 53 20.78 -3.52 -10.63
CA CYS A 53 22.10 -3.67 -9.99
C CYS A 53 23.11 -2.57 -10.34
N LYS A 54 22.67 -1.29 -10.39
CA LYS A 54 23.54 -0.17 -10.79
C LYS A 54 24.53 0.26 -9.71
N ASP A 55 24.36 -0.22 -8.47
CA ASP A 55 25.31 -0.01 -7.38
C ASP A 55 26.15 -1.28 -7.14
N HIS A 56 27.48 -1.14 -7.23
CA HIS A 56 28.43 -2.25 -7.10
C HIS A 56 28.46 -2.91 -5.71
N ARG A 57 27.87 -2.26 -4.69
CA ARG A 57 27.79 -2.78 -3.32
C ARG A 57 26.63 -3.76 -3.12
N ILE A 58 25.77 -3.94 -4.13
CA ILE A 58 24.70 -4.92 -4.09
C ILE A 58 25.30 -6.33 -3.95
N PRO A 59 24.90 -7.13 -2.95
CA PRO A 59 25.50 -8.45 -2.71
C PRO A 59 25.31 -9.41 -3.88
N GLY A 60 26.28 -10.30 -4.10
CA GLY A 60 26.24 -11.27 -5.20
C GLY A 60 25.04 -12.24 -5.16
N TYR A 61 24.55 -12.62 -3.98
CA TYR A 61 23.32 -13.41 -3.87
C TYR A 61 22.09 -12.62 -4.34
N ALA A 62 22.05 -11.32 -4.04
CA ALA A 62 20.96 -10.45 -4.45
C ALA A 62 20.99 -10.30 -5.96
N MET A 63 22.17 -10.16 -6.60
CA MET A 63 22.35 -10.08 -8.06
C MET A 63 21.77 -11.29 -8.82
N LYS A 64 21.74 -12.48 -8.20
CA LYS A 64 21.15 -13.70 -8.80
C LYS A 64 19.62 -13.71 -8.83
N MET A 65 18.97 -12.84 -8.06
CA MET A 65 17.51 -12.71 -8.05
C MET A 65 17.01 -12.06 -9.34
N ASP A 66 15.74 -12.30 -9.68
CA ASP A 66 15.02 -11.46 -10.62
C ASP A 66 14.80 -10.05 -10.05
N LYS A 67 14.32 -9.11 -10.88
CA LYS A 67 14.14 -7.71 -10.47
C LYS A 67 13.18 -7.58 -9.29
N ASP A 68 12.05 -8.28 -9.34
CA ASP A 68 11.00 -8.19 -8.33
C ASP A 68 11.44 -8.78 -6.98
N GLY A 69 12.08 -9.95 -6.99
CA GLY A 69 12.63 -10.57 -5.78
C GLY A 69 13.72 -9.71 -5.14
N ARG A 70 14.58 -9.10 -5.96
CA ARG A 70 15.63 -8.19 -5.49
C ARG A 70 15.04 -6.93 -4.86
N TRP A 71 14.01 -6.35 -5.46
CA TRP A 71 13.33 -5.19 -4.91
C TRP A 71 12.61 -5.52 -3.60
N ARG A 72 11.87 -6.63 -3.54
CA ARG A 72 11.20 -7.10 -2.30
C ARG A 72 12.19 -7.31 -1.16
N TRP A 73 13.33 -7.93 -1.44
CA TRP A 73 14.40 -8.09 -0.46
C TRP A 73 14.92 -6.74 0.06
N PHE A 74 15.17 -5.78 -0.83
CA PHE A 74 15.59 -4.43 -0.44
C PHE A 74 14.53 -3.71 0.40
N VAL A 75 13.24 -3.86 0.07
CA VAL A 75 12.13 -3.30 0.85
C VAL A 75 12.07 -3.89 2.27
N HIS A 76 12.33 -5.19 2.44
CA HIS A 76 12.42 -5.79 3.78
C HIS A 76 13.54 -5.16 4.62
N LEU A 77 14.70 -4.88 4.03
CA LEU A 77 15.77 -4.16 4.71
C LEU A 77 15.33 -2.73 5.08
N ALA A 78 14.69 -2.02 4.16
CA ALA A 78 14.20 -0.66 4.41
C ALA A 78 13.19 -0.60 5.56
N ILE A 79 12.28 -1.58 5.66
CA ILE A 79 11.31 -1.70 6.77
C ILE A 79 12.03 -1.95 8.10
N ASP A 80 13.04 -2.80 8.10
CA ASP A 80 13.81 -3.09 9.30
C ASP A 80 14.66 -1.88 9.76
N ARG A 81 15.13 -1.06 8.82
CA ARG A 81 15.77 0.23 9.12
C ARG A 81 14.76 1.27 9.59
N PHE A 82 13.53 1.28 9.05
CA PHE A 82 12.43 2.11 9.54
C PHE A 82 12.05 1.76 10.98
N GLU A 83 11.92 0.47 11.30
CA GLU A 83 11.67 -0.02 12.66
C GLU A 83 12.76 0.44 13.64
N GLY A 84 14.03 0.30 13.27
CA GLY A 84 15.16 0.77 14.08
C GLY A 84 15.14 2.29 14.27
N TRP A 85 14.84 3.04 13.22
CA TRP A 85 14.75 4.50 13.28
C TRP A 85 13.64 4.96 14.23
N VAL A 86 12.40 4.46 14.09
CA VAL A 86 11.28 4.92 14.94
C VAL A 86 11.49 4.58 16.42
N ARG A 87 12.13 3.45 16.74
CA ARG A 87 12.52 3.10 18.12
C ARG A 87 13.55 4.06 18.72
N SER A 88 14.38 4.67 17.88
CA SER A 88 15.45 5.58 18.31
C SER A 88 15.04 7.06 18.31
N LEU A 89 13.85 7.38 17.78
CA LEU A 89 13.37 8.75 17.69
C LEU A 89 13.17 9.36 19.07
N GLN A 90 13.55 10.62 19.18
CA GLN A 90 13.32 11.45 20.34
C GLN A 90 12.67 12.75 19.88
N PHE A 91 11.82 13.33 20.72
CA PHE A 91 11.29 14.67 20.46
C PHE A 91 12.42 15.67 20.34
N VAL A 92 12.49 16.36 19.20
CA VAL A 92 13.44 17.45 18.96
C VAL A 92 12.76 18.58 18.18
N PRO A 93 13.20 19.84 18.33
CA PRO A 93 12.72 20.93 17.49
C PRO A 93 12.88 20.61 16.00
N LEU A 94 11.97 21.13 15.17
CA LEU A 94 11.92 20.83 13.74
C LEU A 94 13.27 20.99 13.03
N GLU A 95 13.93 22.12 13.19
CA GLU A 95 15.23 22.38 12.56
C GLU A 95 16.27 21.28 12.91
N LYS A 96 16.30 20.86 14.17
CA LYS A 96 17.15 19.76 14.64
C LYS A 96 16.70 18.41 14.07
N PHE A 97 15.40 18.19 13.93
CA PHE A 97 14.87 16.99 13.26
C PHE A 97 15.37 16.90 11.81
N VAL A 98 15.16 17.95 11.01
CA VAL A 98 15.56 17.98 9.60
C VAL A 98 17.06 17.73 9.43
N THR A 99 17.87 18.38 10.27
CA THR A 99 19.33 18.33 10.15
C THR A 99 19.96 17.06 10.71
N LYS A 100 19.37 16.43 11.75
CA LYS A 100 20.00 15.31 12.48
C LYS A 100 19.24 13.99 12.48
N HIS A 101 17.92 14.01 12.28
CA HIS A 101 17.06 12.84 12.49
C HIS A 101 16.23 12.45 11.26
N LEU A 102 16.21 13.29 10.21
CA LEU A 102 15.56 12.94 8.95
C LEU A 102 16.19 11.67 8.36
N PRO A 103 15.37 10.66 8.02
CA PRO A 103 15.88 9.34 7.63
C PRO A 103 16.42 9.34 6.18
N PRO A 104 17.18 8.29 5.79
CA PRO A 104 17.59 8.06 4.41
C PRO A 104 16.39 7.70 3.52
N LEU A 105 16.62 7.75 2.20
CA LEU A 105 15.56 7.66 1.18
C LEU A 105 14.74 6.36 1.23
N ASP A 106 15.37 5.23 1.54
CA ASP A 106 14.69 3.93 1.64
C ASP A 106 13.75 3.85 2.84
N VAL A 107 14.14 4.45 3.97
CA VAL A 107 13.31 4.53 5.17
C VAL A 107 12.19 5.56 4.97
N TRP A 108 12.48 6.65 4.26
CA TRP A 108 11.45 7.62 3.87
C TRP A 108 10.42 7.02 2.91
N MET A 109 10.83 6.11 2.01
CA MET A 109 9.91 5.37 1.14
C MET A 109 8.93 4.50 1.93
N VAL A 110 9.41 3.81 2.96
CA VAL A 110 8.54 3.00 3.84
C VAL A 110 7.57 3.90 4.61
N TRP A 111 8.07 5.01 5.16
CA TRP A 111 7.22 5.96 5.87
C TRP A 111 6.18 6.61 4.96
N HIS A 112 6.56 6.98 3.74
CA HIS A 112 5.66 7.47 2.69
C HIS A 112 4.53 6.47 2.40
N ALA A 113 4.85 5.20 2.13
CA ALA A 113 3.83 4.19 1.85
C ALA A 113 2.88 3.97 3.04
N TYR A 114 3.38 4.15 4.27
CA TYR A 114 2.58 4.07 5.48
C TYR A 114 1.64 5.27 5.64
N LEU A 115 2.12 6.49 5.37
CA LEU A 115 1.30 7.72 5.38
C LEU A 115 0.14 7.65 4.38
N LEU A 116 0.35 6.98 3.25
CA LEU A 116 -0.69 6.71 2.24
C LEU A 116 -1.71 5.63 2.68
N SER A 117 -1.69 5.26 3.95
CA SER A 117 -2.68 4.41 4.62
C SER A 117 -3.23 5.13 5.85
N PRO A 118 -3.91 6.28 5.66
CA PRO A 118 -4.09 7.32 6.68
C PRO A 118 -4.77 6.82 7.96
N CYS A 119 -5.78 5.95 7.85
CA CYS A 119 -6.46 5.37 9.03
C CYS A 119 -5.54 4.40 9.79
N TRP A 120 -4.82 3.52 9.08
CA TRP A 120 -3.87 2.58 9.70
C TRP A 120 -2.72 3.32 10.39
N TYR A 121 -2.17 4.33 9.72
CA TYR A 121 -1.08 5.13 10.25
C TYR A 121 -1.50 5.94 11.48
N ALA A 122 -2.67 6.60 11.43
CA ALA A 122 -3.19 7.34 12.57
C ALA A 122 -3.48 6.43 13.77
N GLU A 123 -4.08 5.25 13.52
CA GLU A 123 -4.38 4.27 14.57
C GLU A 123 -3.11 3.76 15.24
N ASP A 124 -2.10 3.38 14.44
CA ASP A 124 -0.83 2.90 14.97
C ASP A 124 -0.05 4.01 15.69
N CYS A 125 -0.10 5.26 15.23
CA CYS A 125 0.47 6.41 15.94
C CYS A 125 -0.19 6.65 17.31
N GLU A 126 -1.43 6.21 17.51
CA GLU A 126 -2.13 6.28 18.79
C GLU A 126 -1.82 5.06 19.68
N ARG A 127 -1.76 3.87 19.08
CA ARG A 127 -1.66 2.58 19.76
C ARG A 127 -0.23 2.16 20.07
N LEU A 128 0.73 2.43 19.19
CA LEU A 128 2.11 1.99 19.29
C LEU A 128 2.99 3.07 19.92
N VAL A 129 3.52 2.78 21.11
CA VAL A 129 4.41 3.70 21.86
C VAL A 129 5.62 4.15 21.02
N ILE A 130 6.17 3.25 20.20
CA ILE A 130 7.32 3.54 19.32
C ILE A 130 7.03 4.61 18.25
N LEU A 131 5.75 4.90 17.95
CA LEU A 131 5.34 5.90 16.97
C LEU A 131 4.92 7.23 17.61
N LYS A 132 4.97 7.34 18.95
CA LYS A 132 4.55 8.53 19.68
C LYS A 132 5.26 9.81 19.19
N GLU A 133 6.57 9.71 18.94
CA GLU A 133 7.35 10.85 18.46
C GLU A 133 7.02 11.24 17.02
N LEU A 134 6.75 10.25 16.16
CA LEU A 134 6.28 10.50 14.79
C LEU A 134 4.94 11.22 14.78
N ARG A 135 4.01 10.86 15.68
CA ARG A 135 2.73 11.54 15.81
C ARG A 135 2.89 13.04 16.08
N LEU A 136 3.85 13.43 16.91
CA LEU A 136 4.13 14.85 17.20
C LEU A 136 4.77 15.55 16.00
N LEU A 137 5.69 14.89 15.29
CA LEU A 137 6.32 15.44 14.09
C LEU A 137 5.31 15.65 12.95
N ASN A 138 4.33 14.77 12.81
CA ASN A 138 3.24 14.90 11.84
C ASN A 138 2.43 16.18 12.02
N MET A 139 2.29 16.68 13.26
CA MET A 139 1.60 17.94 13.54
C MET A 139 2.36 19.16 12.99
N LEU A 140 3.68 19.06 12.86
CA LEU A 140 4.57 20.20 12.73
C LEU A 140 5.23 20.32 11.34
N VAL A 141 5.28 19.23 10.54
CA VAL A 141 6.40 19.10 9.57
C VAL A 141 6.04 18.64 8.16
N VAL A 142 5.39 17.48 8.01
CA VAL A 142 5.47 16.72 6.75
C VAL A 142 4.82 17.45 5.56
N GLY A 143 3.83 18.30 5.81
CA GLY A 143 3.19 19.11 4.78
C GLY A 143 3.96 20.35 4.33
N SER A 144 4.89 20.88 5.12
CA SER A 144 5.50 22.20 4.87
C SER A 144 6.89 22.14 4.23
N MET A 145 7.46 20.94 4.08
CA MET A 145 8.82 20.74 3.58
C MET A 145 8.83 20.24 2.14
N ASP A 146 9.67 20.82 1.27
CA ASP A 146 10.06 20.19 0.00
C ASP A 146 11.01 19.02 0.28
N ILE A 147 10.43 17.93 0.80
CA ILE A 147 11.14 16.71 1.16
C ILE A 147 11.90 16.16 -0.06
N GLY A 148 11.30 16.26 -1.25
CA GLY A 148 11.95 15.87 -2.51
C GLY A 148 13.30 16.58 -2.72
N LYS A 149 13.42 17.85 -2.37
CA LYS A 149 14.70 18.59 -2.41
C LYS A 149 15.68 18.08 -1.35
N ILE A 150 15.21 17.80 -0.15
CA ILE A 150 16.06 17.46 1.00
C ILE A 150 16.63 16.03 0.89
N VAL A 151 15.83 15.06 0.44
CA VAL A 151 16.29 13.66 0.32
C VAL A 151 17.34 13.46 -0.77
N ARG A 152 17.46 14.39 -1.72
CA ARG A 152 18.51 14.38 -2.76
C ARG A 152 19.85 14.92 -2.27
N GLN A 153 19.88 15.61 -1.14
CA GLN A 153 21.12 16.17 -0.61
C GLN A 153 21.90 15.09 0.14
N LYS A 154 23.22 15.04 -0.09
CA LYS A 154 24.12 14.16 0.65
C LYS A 154 23.97 14.46 2.16
N PRO A 155 23.84 13.44 3.03
CA PRO A 155 23.79 13.66 4.46
C PRO A 155 25.03 14.42 4.93
N SER A 156 24.85 15.34 5.89
CA SER A 156 25.96 15.89 6.65
C SER A 156 26.65 14.76 7.43
N SER A 157 27.94 14.92 7.72
CA SER A 157 28.69 13.98 8.57
C SER A 157 28.01 13.79 9.91
N SER A 158 27.51 14.88 10.51
CA SER A 158 26.75 14.85 11.76
C SER A 158 25.47 13.99 11.65
N ARG A 159 24.71 14.11 10.55
CA ARG A 159 23.49 13.29 10.33
C ARG A 159 23.84 11.81 10.18
N ALA A 160 24.88 11.50 9.41
CA ALA A 160 25.33 10.11 9.22
C ALA A 160 25.81 9.47 10.53
N THR A 161 26.62 10.18 11.33
CA THR A 161 27.08 9.71 12.64
C THR A 161 25.93 9.55 13.63
N SER A 162 25.01 10.52 13.66
CA SER A 162 23.80 10.48 14.49
C SER A 162 22.94 9.25 14.17
N TRP A 163 22.69 9.00 12.89
CA TRP A 163 21.98 7.82 12.40
C TRP A 163 22.65 6.51 12.81
N HIS A 164 23.97 6.41 12.60
CA HIS A 164 24.71 5.20 12.94
C HIS A 164 24.66 4.90 14.44
N LYS A 165 24.83 5.93 15.29
CA LYS A 165 24.70 5.81 16.75
C LYS A 165 23.30 5.36 17.17
N GLN A 166 22.26 5.83 16.48
CA GLN A 166 20.86 5.55 16.81
C GLN A 166 20.38 4.17 16.34
N THR A 167 20.80 3.75 15.14
CA THR A 167 20.22 2.59 14.45
C THR A 167 21.18 1.40 14.33
N GLY A 168 22.47 1.60 14.60
CA GLY A 168 23.51 0.59 14.39
C GLY A 168 23.81 0.31 12.91
N THR A 169 23.18 1.01 11.97
CA THR A 169 23.39 0.83 10.52
C THR A 169 24.01 2.06 9.88
N PRO A 170 24.76 1.93 8.77
CA PRO A 170 25.12 3.09 7.93
C PRO A 170 23.89 3.88 7.47
N PHE A 171 24.06 5.18 7.20
CA PHE A 171 22.98 6.02 6.64
C PHE A 171 22.66 5.66 5.19
N ASP A 172 23.66 5.34 4.38
CA ASP A 172 23.47 4.89 3.00
C ASP A 172 22.86 3.46 3.00
N PRO A 173 21.68 3.23 2.38
CA PRO A 173 21.11 1.89 2.25
C PRO A 173 22.03 0.86 1.62
N PHE A 174 22.84 1.27 0.64
CA PHE A 174 23.72 0.34 -0.06
C PHE A 174 24.92 -0.08 0.78
N GLU A 175 25.37 0.77 1.71
CA GLU A 175 26.35 0.37 2.71
C GLU A 175 25.69 -0.51 3.79
N ALA A 176 24.47 -0.18 4.22
CA ALA A 176 23.75 -0.92 5.24
C ALA A 176 23.41 -2.36 4.81
N MET A 177 23.01 -2.57 3.55
CA MET A 177 22.63 -3.90 3.05
C MET A 177 23.80 -4.89 3.07
N SER A 178 25.04 -4.42 2.90
CA SER A 178 26.24 -5.27 2.96
C SER A 178 26.55 -5.76 4.38
N LYS A 179 26.06 -5.07 5.41
CA LYS A 179 26.34 -5.34 6.83
C LYS A 179 25.17 -6.03 7.53
N LYS A 180 23.93 -5.85 7.06
CA LYS A 180 22.72 -6.39 7.70
C LYS A 180 22.17 -7.60 6.93
N VAL A 181 22.73 -8.77 7.24
CA VAL A 181 22.43 -10.04 6.55
C VAL A 181 21.41 -10.93 7.29
N TYR A 182 20.89 -10.48 8.43
CA TYR A 182 19.92 -11.20 9.24
C TYR A 182 18.83 -10.28 9.78
N LYS A 183 17.67 -10.86 10.10
CA LYS A 183 16.60 -10.24 10.89
C LYS A 183 16.66 -10.78 12.33
N GLU A 184 16.64 -9.84 13.26
CA GLU A 184 16.55 -10.10 14.69
C GLU A 184 15.08 -10.16 15.14
N MET A 185 14.73 -11.18 15.94
CA MET A 185 13.36 -11.42 16.40
C MET A 185 13.31 -12.33 17.64
N GLU A 186 12.24 -12.24 18.43
CA GLU A 186 12.02 -13.12 19.58
C GLU A 186 11.22 -14.37 19.20
N CYS A 187 11.57 -15.52 19.79
CA CYS A 187 10.78 -16.74 19.66
C CYS A 187 9.38 -16.57 20.29
N PRO A 188 8.28 -16.83 19.55
CA PRO A 188 6.90 -16.70 20.06
C PRO A 188 6.59 -17.45 21.35
N ARG A 189 7.29 -18.58 21.60
CA ARG A 189 7.06 -19.48 22.74
C ARG A 189 7.91 -19.12 23.96
N CYS A 190 9.24 -19.09 23.80
CA CYS A 190 10.18 -18.95 24.92
C CYS A 190 10.88 -17.58 25.00
N ARG A 191 10.61 -16.67 24.04
CA ARG A 191 11.25 -15.35 23.92
C ARG A 191 12.76 -15.35 23.73
N THR A 192 13.39 -16.51 23.52
CA THR A 192 14.80 -16.57 23.12
C THR A 192 15.01 -15.75 21.86
N GLN A 193 16.08 -14.94 21.86
CA GLN A 193 16.50 -14.14 20.72
C GLN A 193 16.90 -15.06 19.55
N VAL A 194 16.37 -14.79 18.37
CA VAL A 194 16.63 -15.55 17.13
C VAL A 194 17.15 -14.60 16.07
N TYR A 195 18.20 -15.05 15.37
CA TYR A 195 18.82 -14.36 14.24
C TYR A 195 18.55 -15.19 12.99
N ALA A 196 17.54 -14.79 12.22
CA ALA A 196 17.19 -15.46 10.97
C ALA A 196 17.94 -14.81 9.81
N PRO A 197 18.63 -15.57 8.93
CA PRO A 197 19.20 -15.02 7.71
C PRO A 197 18.12 -14.26 6.91
N SER A 198 18.47 -13.10 6.36
CA SER A 198 17.53 -12.34 5.53
C SER A 198 17.10 -13.15 4.32
N ILE A 199 18.07 -13.87 3.72
CA ILE A 199 17.92 -14.75 2.55
C ILE A 199 18.83 -15.96 2.79
N ASN A 200 18.43 -17.14 2.31
CA ASN A 200 19.29 -18.32 2.23
C ASN A 200 18.95 -19.17 0.99
N ASP A 201 19.81 -20.16 0.70
CA ASP A 201 19.68 -21.03 -0.48
C ASP A 201 18.48 -21.97 -0.40
N ASP A 202 18.01 -22.28 0.82
CA ASP A 202 16.82 -23.12 1.04
C ASP A 202 15.49 -22.39 0.76
N GLY A 203 15.53 -21.06 0.55
CA GLY A 203 14.33 -20.27 0.35
C GLY A 203 13.54 -19.95 1.62
N THR A 204 14.17 -20.08 2.79
CA THR A 204 13.55 -19.96 4.13
C THR A 204 13.98 -18.73 4.92
N GLY A 205 14.77 -17.84 4.32
CA GLY A 205 15.17 -16.56 4.92
C GLY A 205 13.99 -15.63 5.19
N PHE A 206 14.18 -14.65 6.08
CA PHE A 206 13.11 -13.77 6.56
C PHE A 206 12.40 -12.96 5.46
N ALA A 207 13.12 -12.60 4.40
CA ALA A 207 12.60 -11.86 3.26
C ALA A 207 12.11 -12.78 2.11
N GLN A 208 12.10 -14.10 2.33
CA GLN A 208 11.59 -15.09 1.37
C GLN A 208 10.19 -15.58 1.77
N GLU A 209 9.42 -16.00 0.78
CA GLU A 209 8.02 -16.40 0.94
C GLU A 209 7.83 -17.55 1.95
N ARG A 210 8.73 -18.53 1.94
CA ARG A 210 8.68 -19.72 2.81
C ARG A 210 9.46 -19.53 4.11
N PHE A 211 9.47 -18.32 4.66
CA PHE A 211 10.23 -18.00 5.85
C PHE A 211 10.02 -19.04 6.96
N SER A 212 11.12 -19.65 7.40
CA SER A 212 11.13 -20.59 8.51
C SER A 212 12.46 -20.51 9.25
N ALA A 213 12.40 -20.38 10.57
CA ALA A 213 13.58 -20.44 11.44
C ALA A 213 13.32 -21.39 12.61
N GLN A 214 14.34 -22.07 13.10
CA GLN A 214 14.22 -22.90 14.30
C GLN A 214 14.67 -22.13 15.54
N CYS A 215 13.89 -22.17 16.61
CA CYS A 215 14.32 -21.64 17.90
C CYS A 215 15.59 -22.39 18.37
N PRO A 216 16.68 -21.69 18.74
CA PRO A 216 17.93 -22.33 19.12
C PRO A 216 17.88 -22.99 20.50
N LEU A 217 16.88 -22.64 21.33
CA LEU A 217 16.74 -23.20 22.67
C LEU A 217 16.32 -24.69 22.60
N PRO A 218 17.14 -25.64 23.12
CA PRO A 218 16.89 -27.07 22.97
C PRO A 218 15.54 -27.55 23.53
N GLY A 219 15.05 -26.91 24.59
CA GLY A 219 13.75 -27.22 25.22
C GLY A 219 12.54 -26.60 24.51
N CYS A 220 12.75 -25.72 23.53
CA CYS A 220 11.66 -25.08 22.79
C CYS A 220 11.53 -25.63 21.36
N ARG A 221 12.60 -25.52 20.55
CA ARG A 221 12.67 -25.96 19.14
C ARG A 221 11.49 -25.56 18.24
N LEU A 222 10.71 -24.55 18.62
CA LEU A 222 9.58 -24.08 17.83
C LEU A 222 10.06 -23.72 16.43
N ARG A 223 9.36 -24.21 15.40
CA ARG A 223 9.52 -23.75 14.02
C ARG A 223 8.81 -22.41 13.88
N ILE A 224 9.58 -21.34 13.82
CA ILE A 224 9.11 -19.96 13.70
C ILE A 224 8.77 -19.66 12.25
N THR A 225 7.62 -19.02 12.03
CA THR A 225 7.05 -18.66 10.72
C THR A 225 6.40 -17.27 10.83
N LYS A 226 6.00 -16.64 9.71
CA LYS A 226 5.28 -15.36 9.79
C LYS A 226 3.96 -15.51 10.56
N GLU A 227 3.26 -16.63 10.37
CA GLU A 227 1.96 -16.91 10.99
C GLU A 227 2.04 -17.00 12.51
N ASN A 228 3.00 -17.75 13.07
CA ASN A 228 3.09 -17.84 14.53
C ASN A 228 3.64 -16.58 15.20
N LEU A 229 4.35 -15.73 14.45
CA LEU A 229 4.66 -14.37 14.92
C LEU A 229 3.41 -13.47 14.92
N ALA A 230 2.51 -13.64 13.95
CA ALA A 230 1.22 -12.93 13.92
C ALA A 230 0.35 -13.30 15.13
N VAL A 231 0.35 -14.58 15.51
CA VAL A 231 -0.28 -15.03 16.76
C VAL A 231 0.35 -14.32 17.96
N ALA A 232 1.68 -14.26 18.03
CA ALA A 232 2.35 -13.57 19.13
C ALA A 232 2.04 -12.06 19.17
N LYS A 233 1.93 -11.40 18.01
CA LYS A 233 1.54 -10.00 17.87
C LYS A 233 0.12 -9.76 18.41
N PHE A 234 -0.86 -10.56 18.00
CA PHE A 234 -2.24 -10.45 18.48
C PHE A 234 -2.33 -10.64 19.99
N VAL A 235 -1.72 -11.71 20.52
CA VAL A 235 -1.80 -12.02 21.95
C VAL A 235 -1.14 -10.92 22.79
N ARG A 236 -0.05 -10.33 22.31
CA ARG A 236 0.54 -9.15 22.96
C ARG A 236 -0.44 -7.98 22.99
N ASP A 237 -1.03 -7.62 21.85
CA ASP A 237 -1.97 -6.50 21.76
C ASP A 237 -3.24 -6.72 22.63
N LEU A 238 -3.73 -7.96 22.73
CA LEU A 238 -4.89 -8.33 23.55
C LEU A 238 -4.60 -8.23 25.06
N THR A 239 -3.41 -8.64 25.47
CA THR A 239 -3.03 -8.78 26.89
C THR A 239 -2.31 -7.55 27.45
N GLU A 240 -2.02 -6.54 26.62
CA GLU A 240 -1.37 -5.31 27.06
C GLU A 240 -2.30 -4.53 28.03
N PRO A 241 -1.83 -4.19 29.25
CA PRO A 241 -2.63 -3.49 30.25
C PRO A 241 -2.89 -2.04 29.83
N ASP A 242 -4.01 -1.48 30.30
CA ASP A 242 -4.39 -0.09 30.02
C ASP A 242 -3.58 0.88 30.92
N GLY A 243 -2.27 0.98 30.69
CA GLY A 243 -1.32 1.77 31.48
C GLY A 243 -1.33 3.29 31.20
N GLY A 244 -2.49 3.87 30.89
CA GLY A 244 -2.65 5.31 30.57
C GLY A 244 -2.50 5.68 29.09
N HIS A 245 -1.98 4.79 28.24
CA HIS A 245 -2.11 4.87 26.78
C HIS A 245 -3.33 4.06 26.32
N GLN A 246 -4.02 4.53 25.28
CA GLN A 246 -5.19 3.83 24.74
C GLN A 246 -4.73 2.60 23.93
N HIS A 247 -4.70 1.43 24.58
CA HIS A 247 -4.27 0.18 23.96
C HIS A 247 -5.46 -0.55 23.32
N TYR A 248 -5.61 -0.41 22.02
CA TYR A 248 -6.63 -1.08 21.22
C TYR A 248 -6.12 -2.33 20.52
N ILE A 249 -7.04 -3.18 20.09
CA ILE A 249 -6.75 -4.18 19.07
C ILE A 249 -6.55 -3.46 17.74
N ALA A 250 -5.54 -3.85 16.97
CA ALA A 250 -5.29 -3.24 15.66
C ALA A 250 -6.49 -3.47 14.72
N GLY A 251 -6.85 -2.42 13.98
CA GLY A 251 -7.99 -2.39 13.06
C GLY A 251 -9.33 -2.08 13.73
N SER A 252 -9.36 -1.73 15.02
CA SER A 252 -10.62 -1.52 15.78
C SER A 252 -10.98 -0.07 16.03
N LEU A 253 -10.06 0.89 15.84
CA LEU A 253 -10.30 2.31 16.15
C LEU A 253 -11.06 3.05 15.06
N PHE A 254 -10.79 2.72 13.79
CA PHE A 254 -11.48 3.31 12.65
C PHE A 254 -12.41 2.30 12.01
N ALA A 255 -13.69 2.68 11.88
CA ALA A 255 -14.64 1.94 11.08
C ALA A 255 -14.20 1.93 9.59
N PRO A 256 -14.65 0.96 8.78
CA PRO A 256 -14.39 0.97 7.33
C PRO A 256 -14.80 2.27 6.63
N SER A 257 -15.83 2.96 7.14
CA SER A 257 -16.25 4.28 6.63
C SER A 257 -15.27 5.42 6.91
N GLY A 258 -14.25 5.17 7.75
CA GLY A 258 -13.25 6.14 8.20
C GLY A 258 -13.56 6.81 9.53
N ASN A 259 -14.74 6.60 10.11
CA ASN A 259 -15.10 7.23 11.38
C ASN A 259 -14.28 6.66 12.55
N ARG A 260 -13.70 7.56 13.35
CA ARG A 260 -12.98 7.21 14.57
C ARG A 260 -13.96 6.87 15.70
N ASP A 261 -13.90 5.66 16.25
CA ASP A 261 -14.77 5.21 17.36
C ASP A 261 -13.97 4.51 18.48
N VAL A 262 -13.58 5.32 19.46
CA VAL A 262 -12.91 4.86 20.69
C VAL A 262 -13.79 3.94 21.53
N ARG A 263 -15.12 4.14 21.52
CA ARG A 263 -16.04 3.32 22.33
C ARG A 263 -16.13 1.93 21.74
N GLN A 264 -16.26 1.82 20.42
CA GLN A 264 -16.23 0.55 19.71
C GLN A 264 -14.92 -0.21 19.94
N ALA A 265 -13.76 0.44 19.81
CA ALA A 265 -12.47 -0.17 20.09
C ALA A 265 -12.36 -0.68 21.55
N LYS A 266 -12.86 0.14 22.49
CA LYS A 266 -13.29 -0.19 23.88
C LYS A 266 -13.93 -1.57 24.00
N VAL A 267 -15.11 -1.64 23.39
CA VAL A 267 -16.02 -2.78 23.45
C VAL A 267 -15.40 -4.01 22.82
N ILE A 268 -14.75 -3.89 21.66
CA ILE A 268 -14.12 -5.00 20.94
C ILE A 268 -13.03 -5.67 21.77
N LYS A 269 -12.07 -4.88 22.30
CA LYS A 269 -11.03 -5.44 23.17
C LYS A 269 -11.64 -6.10 24.40
N GLY A 270 -12.60 -5.43 25.06
CA GLY A 270 -13.29 -5.99 26.23
C GLY A 270 -14.07 -7.29 25.93
N GLN A 271 -14.72 -7.38 24.77
CA GLN A 271 -15.45 -8.56 24.31
C GLN A 271 -14.50 -9.72 24.05
N LEU A 272 -13.38 -9.49 23.35
CA LEU A 272 -12.33 -10.50 23.16
C LEU A 272 -11.83 -11.00 24.51
N ILE A 273 -11.44 -10.10 25.40
CA ILE A 273 -10.94 -10.45 26.74
C ILE A 273 -11.91 -11.32 27.54
N ARG A 274 -13.23 -11.06 27.45
CA ARG A 274 -14.28 -11.78 28.19
C ARG A 274 -14.85 -12.99 27.44
N SER A 275 -14.46 -13.20 26.20
CA SER A 275 -14.96 -14.30 25.38
C SER A 275 -14.49 -15.64 25.94
N ALA A 276 -15.28 -16.70 25.74
CA ALA A 276 -14.91 -18.05 26.19
C ALA A 276 -13.56 -18.51 25.59
N GLN A 277 -13.21 -18.00 24.41
CA GLN A 277 -11.98 -18.29 23.70
C GLN A 277 -10.73 -17.72 24.37
N PHE A 278 -10.84 -16.67 25.19
CA PHE A 278 -9.67 -16.00 25.78
C PHE A 278 -9.75 -15.80 27.30
N ALA A 279 -10.95 -15.80 27.90
CA ALA A 279 -11.16 -15.52 29.32
C ALA A 279 -10.73 -16.68 30.25
N GLY A 280 -10.81 -17.93 29.77
CA GLY A 280 -10.56 -19.13 30.57
C GLY A 280 -9.12 -19.33 31.04
N PHE A 281 -8.21 -18.43 30.65
CA PHE A 281 -6.77 -18.56 30.83
C PHE A 281 -6.17 -17.52 31.79
N ARG A 282 -7.01 -16.75 32.48
CA ARG A 282 -6.55 -15.78 33.48
C ARG A 282 -6.21 -16.50 34.78
N PRO A 283 -4.96 -16.47 35.25
CA PRO A 283 -4.59 -17.13 36.49
C PRO A 283 -5.17 -16.43 37.71
N SER A 284 -5.36 -17.17 38.81
CA SER A 284 -5.81 -16.66 40.11
C SER A 284 -4.70 -16.04 40.97
N THR A 285 -3.49 -15.86 40.42
CA THR A 285 -2.35 -15.28 41.15
C THR A 285 -2.59 -13.81 41.48
N SER A 286 -2.06 -13.37 42.63
CA SER A 286 -2.11 -11.97 43.06
C SER A 286 -1.11 -11.07 42.32
N ASP A 287 -0.08 -11.64 41.69
CA ASP A 287 0.88 -10.89 40.88
C ASP A 287 0.35 -10.71 39.45
N GLU A 288 -0.16 -9.51 39.15
CA GLU A 288 -0.73 -9.16 37.84
C GLU A 288 0.25 -9.36 36.67
N ARG A 289 1.55 -9.19 36.91
CA ARG A 289 2.57 -9.36 35.85
C ARG A 289 2.74 -10.83 35.52
N LEU A 290 2.85 -11.69 36.53
CA LEU A 290 2.92 -13.14 36.33
C LEU A 290 1.62 -13.68 35.72
N ALA A 291 0.47 -13.22 36.23
CA ALA A 291 -0.85 -13.57 35.69
C ALA A 291 -0.93 -13.33 34.19
N ARG A 292 -0.43 -12.18 33.73
CA ARG A 292 -0.39 -11.82 32.31
C ARG A 292 0.56 -12.71 31.51
N LEU A 293 1.73 -13.04 32.03
CA LEU A 293 2.70 -13.89 31.33
C LEU A 293 2.15 -15.30 31.09
N ASP A 294 1.49 -15.86 32.10
CA ASP A 294 0.81 -17.15 31.98
C ASP A 294 -0.38 -17.05 31.00
N TRP A 295 -1.19 -16.00 31.10
CA TRP A 295 -2.30 -15.78 30.15
C TRP A 295 -1.83 -15.71 28.69
N VAL A 296 -0.73 -15.00 28.44
CA VAL A 296 -0.08 -14.93 27.11
C VAL A 296 0.35 -16.32 26.63
N LYS A 297 0.94 -17.13 27.50
CA LYS A 297 1.39 -18.47 27.17
C LYS A 297 0.20 -19.38 26.86
N ASP A 298 -0.82 -19.35 27.71
CA ASP A 298 -1.97 -20.24 27.61
C ASP A 298 -2.80 -19.97 26.35
N ILE A 299 -3.03 -18.71 25.97
CA ILE A 299 -3.71 -18.40 24.70
C ILE A 299 -2.91 -18.95 23.51
N LYS A 300 -1.58 -18.80 23.51
CA LYS A 300 -0.72 -19.28 22.42
C LYS A 300 -0.71 -20.79 22.29
N GLU A 301 -0.68 -21.51 23.42
CA GLU A 301 -0.76 -22.97 23.44
C GLU A 301 -2.17 -23.45 23.05
N TYR A 302 -3.24 -22.78 23.49
CA TYR A 302 -4.63 -23.07 23.10
C TYR A 302 -4.84 -23.01 21.59
N VAL A 303 -4.41 -21.92 20.94
CA VAL A 303 -4.48 -21.81 19.47
C VAL A 303 -3.38 -22.61 18.76
N GLY A 304 -2.48 -23.27 19.50
CA GLY A 304 -1.39 -24.08 18.95
C GLY A 304 -0.44 -23.29 18.05
N TYR A 305 -0.27 -21.99 18.29
CA TYR A 305 0.49 -21.08 17.41
C TYR A 305 0.00 -21.05 15.94
N SER A 306 -1.25 -21.47 15.68
CA SER A 306 -1.86 -21.46 14.34
C SER A 306 -2.63 -20.17 14.10
N LEU A 307 -2.32 -19.49 13.00
CA LEU A 307 -3.05 -18.29 12.58
C LEU A 307 -4.49 -18.60 12.19
N GLU A 308 -4.74 -19.76 11.59
CA GLU A 308 -6.09 -20.22 11.22
C GLU A 308 -6.98 -20.37 12.45
N ARG A 309 -6.52 -21.11 13.47
CA ARG A 309 -7.24 -21.29 14.74
C ARG A 309 -7.46 -19.96 15.47
N LEU A 310 -6.47 -19.06 15.40
CA LEU A 310 -6.61 -17.72 15.97
C LEU A 310 -7.69 -16.92 15.25
N LYS A 311 -7.71 -16.93 13.91
CA LYS A 311 -8.74 -16.24 13.11
C LYS A 311 -10.14 -16.76 13.44
N GLU A 312 -10.29 -18.08 13.55
CA GLU A 312 -11.55 -18.71 13.96
C GLU A 312 -11.99 -18.24 15.36
N ALA A 313 -11.06 -18.24 16.33
CA ALA A 313 -11.34 -17.77 17.69
C ALA A 313 -11.78 -16.29 17.74
N ILE A 314 -11.11 -15.42 16.98
CA ILE A 314 -11.47 -13.99 16.87
C ILE A 314 -12.84 -13.82 16.22
N SER A 315 -13.09 -14.49 15.10
CA SER A 315 -14.38 -14.42 14.38
C SER A 315 -15.54 -14.90 15.26
N ASN A 316 -15.34 -15.99 16.01
CA ASN A 316 -16.34 -16.49 16.96
C ASN A 316 -16.57 -15.50 18.10
N ALA A 317 -15.51 -14.91 18.65
CA ALA A 317 -15.62 -13.92 19.72
C ALA A 317 -16.26 -12.60 19.27
N LEU A 318 -16.17 -12.25 17.98
CA LEU A 318 -16.68 -11.01 17.39
C LEU A 318 -17.84 -11.23 16.42
N ASN A 319 -18.54 -12.36 16.50
CA ASN A 319 -19.62 -12.75 15.58
C ASN A 319 -20.80 -11.75 15.52
N SER A 320 -20.94 -10.89 16.53
CA SER A 320 -21.95 -9.83 16.59
C SER A 320 -21.56 -8.56 15.83
N HIS A 321 -20.35 -8.47 15.28
CA HIS A 321 -19.84 -7.30 14.55
C HIS A 321 -19.90 -7.50 13.03
N PRO A 322 -19.94 -6.40 12.24
CA PRO A 322 -19.91 -6.50 10.79
C PRO A 322 -18.67 -7.23 10.27
N GLU A 323 -18.85 -8.09 9.27
CA GLU A 323 -17.75 -8.88 8.66
C GLU A 323 -16.60 -7.99 8.18
N ALA A 324 -16.89 -6.83 7.59
CA ALA A 324 -15.86 -5.89 7.13
C ALA A 324 -14.95 -5.40 8.27
N LEU A 325 -15.49 -5.21 9.48
CA LEU A 325 -14.72 -4.81 10.65
C LEU A 325 -13.85 -5.94 11.17
N VAL A 326 -14.40 -7.16 11.26
CA VAL A 326 -13.65 -8.35 11.66
C VAL A 326 -12.52 -8.64 10.67
N SER A 327 -12.79 -8.55 9.37
CA SER A 327 -11.80 -8.72 8.31
C SER A 327 -10.69 -7.67 8.39
N ARG A 328 -11.04 -6.40 8.66
CA ARG A 328 -10.06 -5.34 8.93
C ARG A 328 -9.16 -5.69 10.12
N ILE A 329 -9.71 -6.11 11.25
CA ILE A 329 -8.93 -6.53 12.43
C ILE A 329 -7.99 -7.67 12.07
N LEU A 330 -8.50 -8.74 11.43
CA LEU A 330 -7.69 -9.90 11.05
C LEU A 330 -6.57 -9.54 10.06
N SER A 331 -6.78 -8.56 9.17
CA SER A 331 -5.77 -8.10 8.22
C SER A 331 -4.54 -7.47 8.89
N ALA A 332 -4.68 -6.97 10.13
CA ALA A 332 -3.56 -6.45 10.90
C ALA A 332 -2.65 -7.55 11.48
N TYR A 333 -3.09 -8.82 11.47
CA TYR A 333 -2.40 -9.95 12.09
C TYR A 333 -2.05 -11.01 11.04
N THR A 334 -1.18 -10.65 10.10
CA THR A 334 -0.67 -11.54 9.03
C THR A 334 0.79 -11.95 9.25
N ASP A 335 1.55 -11.15 10.00
CA ASP A 335 2.95 -11.41 10.33
C ASP A 335 3.35 -10.88 11.73
N GLY A 336 4.65 -10.98 12.04
CA GLY A 336 5.25 -10.46 13.27
C GLY A 336 5.58 -8.98 13.29
N SER A 337 5.23 -8.22 12.25
CA SER A 337 5.53 -6.79 12.17
C SER A 337 4.88 -6.03 13.33
N LEU A 338 5.53 -4.96 13.79
CA LEU A 338 4.94 -4.07 14.80
C LEU A 338 3.74 -3.30 14.25
N PHE A 339 3.77 -2.98 12.96
CA PHE A 339 2.81 -2.14 12.26
C PHE A 339 1.58 -2.95 11.82
N SER A 340 0.39 -2.36 11.81
CA SER A 340 -0.88 -3.05 11.54
C SER A 340 -1.16 -3.26 10.04
N ILE A 341 -0.14 -3.12 9.21
CA ILE A 341 -0.23 -3.04 7.76
C ILE A 341 0.94 -3.81 7.16
N ASP A 342 0.69 -4.50 6.05
CA ASP A 342 1.73 -5.03 5.18
C ASP A 342 2.45 -3.88 4.46
N LEU A 343 3.54 -3.40 5.08
CA LEU A 343 4.38 -2.34 4.54
C LEU A 343 5.11 -2.77 3.25
N VAL A 344 5.40 -4.06 3.06
CA VAL A 344 6.01 -4.54 1.81
C VAL A 344 5.02 -4.36 0.68
N GLY A 345 3.81 -4.90 0.84
CA GLY A 345 2.72 -4.71 -0.12
C GLY A 345 2.40 -3.24 -0.35
N ALA A 346 2.41 -2.41 0.69
CA ALA A 346 2.17 -0.97 0.57
C ALA A 346 3.21 -0.30 -0.34
N VAL A 347 4.50 -0.54 -0.10
CA VAL A 347 5.58 0.01 -0.94
C VAL A 347 5.46 -0.49 -2.39
N LEU A 348 5.21 -1.80 -2.58
CA LEU A 348 5.05 -2.37 -3.93
C LEU A 348 3.88 -1.75 -4.70
N ARG A 349 2.73 -1.51 -4.04
CA ARG A 349 1.58 -0.83 -4.64
C ARG A 349 1.92 0.60 -5.06
N GLN A 350 2.61 1.33 -4.20
CA GLN A 350 3.07 2.69 -4.51
C GLN A 350 4.13 2.73 -5.63
N CYS A 351 4.85 1.64 -5.86
CA CYS A 351 5.75 1.53 -7.01
C CYS A 351 4.98 1.51 -8.35
N PHE A 352 3.78 0.91 -8.42
CA PHE A 352 2.94 0.96 -9.63
C PHE A 352 2.44 2.38 -9.92
N PHE A 353 2.00 3.11 -8.89
CA PHE A 353 1.62 4.51 -9.03
C PHE A 353 2.79 5.36 -9.54
N THR A 354 3.97 5.19 -8.93
CA THR A 354 5.20 5.89 -9.34
C THR A 354 5.58 5.57 -10.79
N GLN A 355 5.42 4.31 -11.22
CA GLN A 355 5.67 3.91 -12.60
C GLN A 355 4.71 4.60 -13.57
N LYS A 356 3.41 4.69 -13.25
CA LYS A 356 2.44 5.41 -14.08
C LYS A 356 2.78 6.88 -14.21
N MET A 357 3.26 7.50 -13.13
CA MET A 357 3.76 8.88 -13.15
C MET A 357 5.01 9.06 -14.03
N ASP A 358 5.86 8.04 -14.14
CA ASP A 358 7.00 8.04 -15.07
C ASP A 358 6.56 7.89 -16.52
N GLU A 359 5.62 6.97 -16.79
CA GLU A 359 5.07 6.68 -18.12
C GLU A 359 4.41 7.92 -18.75
N ILE A 360 3.66 8.70 -17.97
CA ILE A 360 3.04 9.96 -18.44
C ILE A 360 4.02 11.15 -18.43
N GLY A 361 5.28 10.94 -18.03
CA GLY A 361 6.34 11.95 -18.08
C GLY A 361 6.39 12.91 -16.88
N TRP A 362 5.53 12.77 -15.87
CA TRP A 362 5.36 13.74 -14.78
C TRP A 362 6.51 13.74 -13.77
N ILE A 363 7.29 12.67 -13.68
CA ILE A 363 8.49 12.59 -12.83
C ILE A 363 9.81 12.61 -13.62
N LYS A 364 9.78 12.89 -14.92
CA LYS A 364 10.99 13.01 -15.73
C LYS A 364 11.84 14.22 -15.30
N PRO A 365 13.17 14.18 -15.49
CA PRO A 365 14.00 15.37 -15.33
C PRO A 365 13.44 16.57 -16.09
N GLY A 366 13.34 17.72 -15.43
CA GLY A 366 12.81 18.94 -16.04
C GLY A 366 11.28 19.07 -16.00
N ALA A 367 10.53 18.04 -15.62
CA ALA A 367 9.06 18.13 -15.51
C ALA A 367 8.63 19.28 -14.58
N PHE A 368 7.69 20.09 -15.05
CA PHE A 368 7.13 21.25 -14.34
C PHE A 368 8.16 22.34 -13.95
N SER A 369 9.34 22.40 -14.58
CA SER A 369 10.40 23.36 -14.21
C SER A 369 10.14 24.79 -14.69
N GLU A 370 9.44 24.96 -15.82
CA GLU A 370 9.21 26.23 -16.54
C GLU A 370 7.82 26.24 -17.22
N GLY A 371 7.24 27.42 -17.46
CA GLY A 371 6.09 27.67 -18.36
C GLY A 371 4.68 27.23 -17.90
N ASP A 372 3.75 27.18 -18.86
CA ASP A 372 2.30 26.87 -18.80
C ASP A 372 1.94 25.52 -18.13
N LYS A 373 2.93 24.67 -17.85
CA LYS A 373 2.71 23.35 -17.22
C LYS A 373 2.39 23.44 -15.72
N ILE A 374 2.65 24.57 -15.06
CA ILE A 374 2.19 24.79 -13.68
C ILE A 374 0.67 24.77 -13.60
N GLU A 375 -0.02 25.26 -14.64
CA GLU A 375 -1.49 25.26 -14.73
C GLU A 375 -2.06 23.84 -14.64
N ILE A 376 -1.34 22.81 -15.12
CA ILE A 376 -1.73 21.40 -14.98
C ILE A 376 -1.85 21.01 -13.51
N LEU A 377 -0.88 21.42 -12.67
CA LEU A 377 -0.92 21.14 -11.24
C LEU A 377 -2.01 21.96 -10.55
N GLU A 378 -2.20 23.22 -10.94
CA GLU A 378 -3.32 24.04 -10.45
C GLU A 378 -4.67 23.38 -10.76
N GLN A 379 -4.89 22.91 -11.99
CA GLN A 379 -6.11 22.20 -12.39
C GLN A 379 -6.27 20.84 -11.68
N SER A 380 -5.17 20.12 -11.44
CA SER A 380 -5.20 18.89 -10.64
C SER A 380 -5.69 19.17 -9.21
N VAL A 381 -5.26 20.29 -8.62
CA VAL A 381 -5.73 20.75 -7.31
C VAL A 381 -7.22 21.11 -7.35
N VAL A 382 -7.70 21.81 -8.39
CA VAL A 382 -9.15 22.08 -8.56
C VAL A 382 -9.95 20.77 -8.60
N ARG A 383 -9.52 19.81 -9.44
CA ARG A 383 -10.18 18.50 -9.58
C ARG A 383 -10.17 17.70 -8.28
N TYR A 384 -9.12 17.82 -7.47
CA TYR A 384 -9.05 17.17 -6.15
C TYR A 384 -10.09 17.74 -5.16
N HIS A 385 -10.28 19.06 -5.11
CA HIS A 385 -11.32 19.64 -4.25
C HIS A 385 -12.72 19.20 -4.71
N ALA A 386 -12.97 19.16 -6.03
CA ALA A 386 -14.20 18.60 -6.59
C ALA A 386 -14.36 17.10 -6.27
N PHE A 387 -13.26 16.35 -6.13
CA PHE A 387 -13.30 14.95 -5.73
C PHE A 387 -13.68 14.77 -4.25
N LEU A 388 -13.11 15.59 -3.35
CA LEU A 388 -13.52 15.62 -1.94
C LEU A 388 -14.99 16.03 -1.78
N ASP A 389 -15.41 17.00 -2.56
CA ASP A 389 -16.80 17.45 -2.60
C ASP A 389 -17.73 16.30 -3.03
N LEU A 390 -17.35 15.51 -4.02
CA LEU A 390 -18.10 14.32 -4.43
C LEU A 390 -18.20 13.26 -3.31
N MET A 391 -17.16 13.12 -2.48
CA MET A 391 -17.14 12.20 -1.32
C MET A 391 -18.10 12.60 -0.20
N THR A 392 -18.56 13.86 -0.16
CA THR A 392 -19.57 14.32 0.81
C THR A 392 -20.96 13.73 0.54
N ALA A 393 -21.21 13.26 -0.69
CA ALA A 393 -22.52 12.80 -1.10
C ALA A 393 -23.06 11.69 -0.20
N HIS A 394 -22.25 10.66 0.08
CA HIS A 394 -22.66 9.53 0.92
C HIS A 394 -21.46 8.84 1.57
N SER A 395 -21.59 8.43 2.83
CA SER A 395 -20.49 7.84 3.61
C SER A 395 -19.99 6.49 3.10
N SER A 396 -20.83 5.71 2.40
CA SER A 396 -20.40 4.45 1.75
C SER A 396 -19.97 4.63 0.29
N PHE A 397 -20.10 5.83 -0.27
CA PHE A 397 -19.61 6.10 -1.62
C PHE A 397 -18.09 6.37 -1.58
N MET A 398 -17.34 5.49 -2.23
CA MET A 398 -15.89 5.56 -2.35
C MET A 398 -15.51 5.76 -3.82
N PRO A 399 -15.40 7.02 -4.27
CA PRO A 399 -15.05 7.28 -5.65
C PRO A 399 -13.60 6.88 -5.95
N VAL A 400 -13.35 6.44 -7.18
CA VAL A 400 -12.03 6.01 -7.65
C VAL A 400 -11.31 7.21 -8.28
N PRO A 401 -10.14 7.62 -7.78
CA PRO A 401 -9.45 8.82 -8.27
C PRO A 401 -8.78 8.56 -9.63
N THR A 402 -8.63 9.62 -10.43
CA THR A 402 -7.71 9.65 -11.58
C THR A 402 -6.27 9.92 -11.11
N LEU A 403 -5.25 9.66 -11.94
CA LEU A 403 -3.83 9.80 -11.56
C LEU A 403 -3.50 11.21 -11.03
N ASP A 404 -4.02 12.26 -11.67
CA ASP A 404 -3.84 13.65 -11.25
C ASP A 404 -4.48 13.96 -9.88
N ILE A 405 -5.71 13.49 -9.68
CA ILE A 405 -6.45 13.64 -8.41
C ILE A 405 -5.73 12.87 -7.30
N ASP A 406 -5.32 11.64 -7.58
CA ASP A 406 -4.65 10.76 -6.62
C ASP A 406 -3.27 11.30 -6.23
N LEU A 407 -2.55 11.96 -7.15
CA LEU A 407 -1.31 12.66 -6.84
C LEU A 407 -1.52 13.78 -5.80
N VAL A 408 -2.54 14.61 -6.00
CA VAL A 408 -2.86 15.68 -5.04
C VAL A 408 -3.37 15.09 -3.74
N TRP A 409 -4.17 14.02 -3.81
CA TRP A 409 -4.67 13.33 -2.63
C TRP A 409 -3.55 12.71 -1.80
N HIS A 410 -2.59 12.02 -2.41
CA HIS A 410 -1.39 11.53 -1.75
C HIS A 410 -0.61 12.67 -1.11
N THR A 411 -0.45 13.80 -1.82
CA THR A 411 0.23 14.99 -1.29
C THR A 411 -0.47 15.49 -0.02
N HIS A 412 -1.81 15.52 -0.01
CA HIS A 412 -2.57 15.88 1.18
C HIS A 412 -2.37 14.85 2.31
N GLN A 413 -2.45 13.54 2.02
CA GLN A 413 -2.24 12.47 3.00
C GLN A 413 -0.87 12.53 3.68
N LEU A 414 0.19 12.95 2.95
CA LEU A 414 1.51 13.18 3.56
C LEU A 414 1.49 14.26 4.65
N MET A 415 0.48 15.13 4.69
CA MET A 415 0.29 16.10 5.79
C MET A 415 -0.29 15.48 7.08
N ALA A 416 -0.52 14.16 7.09
CA ALA A 416 -0.87 13.35 8.26
C ALA A 416 -2.00 13.94 9.13
N ASN A 417 -1.70 14.55 10.27
CA ASN A 417 -2.75 15.07 11.16
C ASN A 417 -3.55 16.20 10.49
N ARG A 418 -2.92 17.04 9.67
CA ARG A 418 -3.63 18.10 8.93
C ARG A 418 -4.67 17.49 7.99
N TYR A 419 -4.31 16.42 7.28
CA TYR A 419 -5.22 15.67 6.42
C TYR A 419 -6.43 15.13 7.20
N GLY A 420 -6.20 14.57 8.39
CA GLY A 420 -7.29 14.14 9.28
C GLY A 420 -8.23 15.28 9.67
N ILE A 421 -7.68 16.43 10.09
CA ILE A 421 -8.48 17.62 10.45
C ILE A 421 -9.28 18.13 9.25
N ASP A 422 -8.64 18.27 8.09
CA ASP A 422 -9.29 18.78 6.88
C ASP A 422 -10.39 17.82 6.39
N CYS A 423 -10.18 16.50 6.47
CA CYS A 423 -11.21 15.51 6.14
C CYS A 423 -12.42 15.61 7.07
N GLU A 424 -12.21 15.67 8.38
CA GLU A 424 -13.31 15.83 9.35
C GLU A 424 -14.04 17.16 9.15
N MET A 425 -13.31 18.25 8.89
CA MET A 425 -13.91 19.58 8.71
C MET A 425 -14.72 19.71 7.43
N TYR A 426 -14.18 19.25 6.29
CA TYR A 426 -14.76 19.51 4.98
C TYR A 426 -15.57 18.34 4.42
N VAL A 427 -15.21 17.10 4.77
CA VAL A 427 -15.91 15.89 4.30
C VAL A 427 -16.83 15.31 5.38
N GLY A 428 -16.59 15.63 6.66
CA GLY A 428 -17.37 15.12 7.79
C GLY A 428 -16.97 13.73 8.28
N ARG A 429 -15.87 13.19 7.76
CA ARG A 429 -15.28 11.90 8.17
C ARG A 429 -13.83 11.83 7.74
N TYR A 430 -13.00 11.06 8.44
CA TYR A 430 -11.65 10.77 7.98
C TYR A 430 -11.65 9.89 6.72
N VAL A 431 -11.23 10.43 5.58
CA VAL A 431 -11.26 9.68 4.32
C VAL A 431 -10.09 8.70 4.25
N ASN A 432 -10.40 7.41 4.20
CA ASN A 432 -9.39 6.37 4.05
C ASN A 432 -8.95 6.23 2.57
N HIS A 433 -7.69 5.82 2.36
CA HIS A 433 -7.17 5.40 1.07
C HIS A 433 -6.90 3.90 1.15
N GLU A 434 -7.89 3.09 0.76
CA GLU A 434 -7.80 1.64 0.90
C GLU A 434 -6.74 1.08 -0.04
N LEU A 435 -5.71 0.51 0.56
CA LEU A 435 -4.56 -0.02 -0.16
C LEU A 435 -4.85 -1.22 -1.06
N SER A 436 -5.87 -2.01 -0.77
CA SER A 436 -6.10 -3.29 -1.43
C SER A 436 -7.58 -3.46 -1.69
N VAL A 437 -7.97 -3.29 -2.94
CA VAL A 437 -9.34 -3.46 -3.42
C VAL A 437 -9.33 -4.50 -4.55
N ALA A 438 -10.32 -5.38 -4.57
CA ALA A 438 -10.48 -6.33 -5.66
C ALA A 438 -10.64 -5.60 -7.01
N GLU A 439 -9.93 -6.05 -8.05
CA GLU A 439 -9.93 -5.41 -9.38
C GLU A 439 -11.34 -5.27 -9.98
N SER A 440 -12.19 -6.29 -9.83
CA SER A 440 -13.58 -6.27 -10.31
C SER A 440 -14.42 -5.17 -9.64
N HIS A 441 -14.20 -4.93 -8.35
CA HIS A 441 -14.88 -3.87 -7.61
C HIS A 441 -14.40 -2.48 -8.06
N LEU A 442 -13.11 -2.33 -8.37
CA LEU A 442 -12.54 -1.06 -8.83
C LEU A 442 -13.14 -0.60 -10.17
N SER A 443 -13.34 -1.52 -11.12
CA SER A 443 -13.94 -1.16 -12.41
C SER A 443 -15.35 -0.61 -12.25
N SER A 444 -16.22 -1.30 -11.50
CA SER A 444 -17.59 -0.84 -11.25
C SER A 444 -17.62 0.48 -10.48
N ALA A 445 -16.77 0.62 -9.45
CA ALA A 445 -16.69 1.85 -8.65
C ALA A 445 -16.19 3.05 -9.46
N PHE A 446 -15.30 2.82 -10.43
CA PHE A 446 -14.85 3.86 -11.34
C PHE A 446 -15.97 4.34 -12.27
N ASP A 447 -16.75 3.43 -12.83
CA ASP A 447 -17.91 3.78 -13.66
C ASP A 447 -18.92 4.63 -12.88
N ASP A 448 -19.19 4.26 -11.63
CA ASP A 448 -20.03 5.04 -10.72
C ASP A 448 -19.45 6.43 -10.44
N THR A 449 -18.12 6.52 -10.31
CA THR A 449 -17.41 7.79 -10.12
C THR A 449 -17.59 8.70 -11.34
N CYS A 450 -17.37 8.19 -12.55
CA CYS A 450 -17.56 8.94 -13.79
C CYS A 450 -18.97 9.53 -13.89
N ARG A 451 -19.99 8.73 -13.57
CA ARG A 451 -21.40 9.16 -13.69
C ARG A 451 -21.80 10.14 -12.59
N ALA A 452 -21.34 9.92 -11.35
CA ALA A 452 -21.57 10.86 -10.26
C ALA A 452 -20.92 12.22 -10.55
N TRP A 453 -19.69 12.20 -11.08
CA TRP A 453 -18.96 13.40 -11.50
C TRP A 453 -19.68 14.14 -12.64
N GLN A 454 -20.05 13.45 -13.73
CA GLN A 454 -20.80 14.05 -14.84
C GLN A 454 -22.12 14.65 -14.36
N THR A 455 -22.81 13.97 -13.44
CA THR A 455 -24.07 14.47 -12.86
C THR A 455 -23.86 15.75 -12.06
N ARG A 456 -22.81 15.82 -11.24
CA ARG A 456 -22.54 16.97 -10.36
C ARG A 456 -21.95 18.17 -11.10
N TYR A 457 -20.97 17.94 -11.96
CA TYR A 457 -20.16 19.01 -12.57
C TYR A 457 -20.47 19.28 -14.04
N GLN A 458 -21.29 18.43 -14.69
CA GLN A 458 -21.65 18.55 -16.11
C GLN A 458 -20.45 18.54 -17.07
N VAL A 459 -19.31 18.00 -16.62
CA VAL A 459 -18.09 17.82 -17.42
C VAL A 459 -17.61 16.36 -17.30
N PRO A 460 -16.94 15.81 -18.33
CA PRO A 460 -16.41 14.45 -18.27
C PRO A 460 -15.37 14.27 -17.16
N TYR A 461 -15.41 13.14 -16.46
CA TYR A 461 -14.41 12.82 -15.43
C TYR A 461 -13.04 12.50 -16.05
N MET A 462 -13.05 11.63 -17.06
CA MET A 462 -11.93 11.38 -17.96
C MET A 462 -12.04 12.29 -19.18
N GLN A 463 -10.95 12.95 -19.55
CA GLN A 463 -10.91 13.81 -20.74
C GLN A 463 -10.07 13.22 -21.89
N CYS A 464 -9.54 12.01 -21.70
CA CYS A 464 -8.76 11.25 -22.68
C CYS A 464 -9.54 10.79 -23.92
N GLY A 465 -10.86 11.01 -23.99
CA GLY A 465 -11.70 10.64 -25.14
C GLY A 465 -12.18 9.19 -25.16
N CYS A 466 -11.96 8.42 -24.10
CA CYS A 466 -12.51 7.06 -23.96
C CYS A 466 -14.05 7.10 -23.79
N PRO A 467 -14.80 6.15 -24.38
CA PRO A 467 -16.25 6.10 -24.24
C PRO A 467 -16.67 5.86 -22.78
N LEU A 468 -17.81 6.42 -22.39
CA LEU A 468 -18.41 6.13 -21.09
C LEU A 468 -18.75 4.64 -21.02
N PRO A 469 -18.50 3.98 -19.86
CA PRO A 469 -18.90 2.60 -19.64
C PRO A 469 -20.42 2.42 -19.81
N PRO A 470 -20.90 1.25 -20.26
CA PRO A 470 -22.33 0.97 -20.42
C PRO A 470 -23.10 1.11 -19.09
N GLU A 471 -24.39 1.45 -19.17
CA GLU A 471 -25.23 1.67 -17.99
C GLU A 471 -25.32 0.42 -17.12
N THR A 472 -24.88 0.52 -15.85
CA THR A 472 -25.22 -0.44 -14.80
C THR A 472 -26.30 0.14 -13.89
N SER A 473 -27.14 -0.73 -13.33
CA SER A 473 -28.38 -0.40 -12.63
C SER A 473 -28.17 0.30 -11.28
N LEU A 474 -27.94 1.62 -11.27
CA LEU A 474 -27.82 2.42 -10.03
C LEU A 474 -28.70 3.69 -10.01
N GLN A 475 -29.97 3.55 -10.41
CA GLN A 475 -30.95 4.65 -10.43
C GLN A 475 -31.21 5.26 -9.02
N LYS A 476 -31.17 4.46 -7.94
CA LYS A 476 -31.45 4.93 -6.56
C LYS A 476 -30.34 5.81 -5.99
N PHE A 477 -29.08 5.40 -6.16
CA PHE A 477 -27.90 6.18 -5.73
C PHE A 477 -27.81 7.50 -6.50
N MET A 478 -28.02 7.47 -7.82
CA MET A 478 -28.01 8.71 -8.62
C MET A 478 -29.12 9.66 -8.24
N ARG A 479 -30.29 9.17 -7.82
CA ARG A 479 -31.36 10.03 -7.28
C ARG A 479 -30.90 10.74 -6.00
N PHE A 480 -30.18 10.04 -5.13
CA PHE A 480 -29.62 10.60 -3.90
C PHE A 480 -28.52 11.63 -4.18
N VAL A 481 -27.56 11.31 -5.06
CA VAL A 481 -26.53 12.25 -5.52
C VAL A 481 -27.19 13.50 -6.12
N ARG A 482 -28.17 13.37 -7.02
CA ARG A 482 -28.91 14.51 -7.59
C ARG A 482 -29.67 15.34 -6.55
N GLN A 483 -30.15 14.72 -5.48
CA GLN A 483 -30.90 15.40 -4.42
C GLN A 483 -29.99 16.13 -3.43
N TYR A 484 -28.88 15.52 -3.05
CA TYR A 484 -27.89 16.08 -2.13
C TYR A 484 -27.04 17.18 -2.79
N MET A 485 -26.70 17.00 -4.06
CA MET A 485 -25.77 17.86 -4.81
C MET A 485 -26.45 19.00 -5.58
N ARG A 486 -27.59 19.51 -5.12
CA ARG A 486 -28.33 20.60 -5.80
C ARG A 486 -27.54 21.92 -5.76
N GLY A 487 -26.88 22.23 -6.87
CA GLY A 487 -26.18 23.50 -7.11
C GLY A 487 -25.31 23.38 -8.35
N ARG A 488 -25.20 24.43 -9.17
CA ARG A 488 -24.21 24.46 -10.26
C ARG A 488 -22.84 24.78 -9.65
N SER A 489 -21.85 23.92 -9.88
CA SER A 489 -20.45 24.20 -9.60
C SER A 489 -19.73 24.41 -10.93
N ASN A 490 -18.97 25.50 -11.06
CA ASN A 490 -18.23 25.84 -12.27
C ASN A 490 -16.87 25.16 -12.26
N LEU A 491 -16.83 23.87 -12.62
CA LEU A 491 -15.56 23.20 -12.90
C LEU A 491 -15.17 23.49 -14.35
N HIS A 492 -13.96 24.02 -14.57
CA HIS A 492 -13.51 24.39 -15.91
C HIS A 492 -13.33 23.15 -16.80
N VAL A 493 -13.70 23.28 -18.08
CA VAL A 493 -13.85 22.12 -18.99
C VAL A 493 -12.57 21.80 -19.75
N LEU A 494 -11.74 22.81 -20.06
CA LEU A 494 -10.58 22.66 -20.94
C LEU A 494 -9.31 22.41 -20.13
N LEU A 495 -8.80 21.18 -20.18
CA LEU A 495 -7.49 20.81 -19.65
C LEU A 495 -6.41 20.92 -20.73
N HIS A 496 -5.17 21.19 -20.29
CA HIS A 496 -4.00 21.17 -21.16
C HIS A 496 -3.80 19.77 -21.78
N PRO A 497 -3.33 19.61 -23.04
CA PRO A 497 -3.13 18.31 -23.68
C PRO A 497 -2.28 17.32 -22.86
N ASP A 498 -1.17 17.77 -22.27
CA ASP A 498 -0.31 16.95 -21.38
C ASP A 498 -1.00 16.50 -20.08
N HIS A 499 -2.17 17.06 -19.73
CA HIS A 499 -2.97 16.65 -18.57
C HIS A 499 -3.86 15.45 -18.90
N LEU A 500 -4.23 15.24 -20.16
CA LEU A 500 -5.24 14.25 -20.55
C LEU A 500 -4.90 12.82 -20.10
N LEU A 501 -3.63 12.42 -20.20
CA LEU A 501 -3.15 11.10 -19.77
C LEU A 501 -3.28 10.89 -18.26
N ALA A 502 -3.18 11.96 -17.47
CA ALA A 502 -3.32 11.90 -16.02
C ALA A 502 -4.79 11.82 -15.57
N THR A 503 -5.75 12.00 -16.49
CA THR A 503 -7.19 11.80 -16.21
C THR A 503 -7.63 10.34 -16.30
N HIS A 504 -6.70 9.39 -16.47
CA HIS A 504 -6.99 7.95 -16.38
C HIS A 504 -7.10 7.47 -14.92
N PRO A 505 -7.86 6.38 -14.66
CA PRO A 505 -8.04 5.84 -13.31
C PRO A 505 -6.71 5.45 -12.66
N SER A 506 -6.54 5.81 -11.38
CA SER A 506 -5.44 5.31 -10.56
C SER A 506 -5.83 3.98 -9.93
N VAL A 507 -5.31 2.88 -10.48
CA VAL A 507 -5.67 1.50 -10.08
C VAL A 507 -4.58 0.80 -9.26
N HIS A 508 -3.63 1.54 -8.69
CA HIS A 508 -2.48 0.96 -7.98
C HIS A 508 -2.84 0.20 -6.69
N ASN A 509 -4.07 0.36 -6.20
CA ASN A 509 -4.63 -0.39 -5.08
C ASN A 509 -5.34 -1.70 -5.51
N ALA A 510 -5.40 -2.00 -6.81
CA ALA A 510 -6.03 -3.23 -7.30
C ALA A 510 -5.23 -4.48 -6.90
N VAL A 511 -5.91 -5.49 -6.38
CA VAL A 511 -5.36 -6.82 -6.14
C VAL A 511 -6.20 -7.87 -6.87
N PRO A 512 -5.58 -8.90 -7.49
CA PRO A 512 -6.32 -9.98 -8.14
C PRO A 512 -7.27 -10.69 -7.16
N THR A 513 -8.47 -11.05 -7.62
CA THR A 513 -9.42 -11.84 -6.82
C THR A 513 -8.90 -13.27 -6.63
N ALA A 514 -8.80 -13.72 -5.38
CA ALA A 514 -8.43 -15.10 -5.06
C ALA A 514 -9.56 -16.05 -5.50
N GLY A 515 -9.44 -16.60 -6.71
CA GLY A 515 -10.46 -17.48 -7.32
C GLY A 515 -10.13 -18.01 -8.71
N SER A 516 -8.89 -17.85 -9.19
CA SER A 516 -8.40 -18.56 -10.37
C SER A 516 -6.99 -19.09 -10.07
N GLY A 517 -6.76 -20.35 -10.42
CA GLY A 517 -5.79 -21.23 -9.78
C GLY A 517 -4.33 -20.84 -9.89
N THR A 518 -3.56 -21.39 -8.94
CA THR A 518 -2.14 -21.78 -9.02
C THR A 518 -1.18 -20.82 -9.72
N PHE A 519 -0.20 -20.31 -8.96
CA PHE A 519 1.07 -19.80 -9.47
C PHE A 519 1.78 -20.88 -10.32
N GLY A 520 1.41 -20.94 -11.60
CA GLY A 520 2.06 -21.69 -12.64
C GLY A 520 2.87 -20.72 -13.49
N LYS A 521 4.20 -20.91 -13.46
CA LYS A 521 5.19 -20.30 -14.35
C LYS A 521 4.62 -20.06 -15.76
N THR A 522 4.56 -18.82 -16.21
CA THR A 522 4.51 -18.56 -17.65
C THR A 522 5.93 -18.69 -18.20
N ASN A 523 6.20 -19.85 -18.78
CA ASN A 523 7.33 -20.04 -19.68
C ASN A 523 7.26 -18.98 -20.78
N HIS A 524 8.38 -18.27 -20.98
CA HIS A 524 8.62 -17.51 -22.19
C HIS A 524 8.52 -18.44 -23.41
N HIS A 525 7.42 -18.34 -24.14
CA HIS A 525 7.37 -18.67 -25.57
C HIS A 525 6.91 -17.44 -26.33
N LYS A 526 7.72 -17.06 -27.32
CA LYS A 526 7.53 -15.92 -28.22
C LYS A 526 6.19 -16.01 -28.94
N GLY A 527 5.40 -14.94 -28.92
CA GLY A 527 4.30 -14.74 -29.86
C GLY A 527 3.24 -13.74 -29.39
N GLY A 528 3.09 -12.62 -30.13
CA GLY A 528 1.82 -11.90 -30.22
C GLY A 528 1.67 -10.62 -29.40
N ASP A 529 2.26 -9.54 -29.92
CA ASP A 529 2.08 -8.16 -29.50
C ASP A 529 0.62 -7.68 -29.73
N GLN A 530 -0.16 -7.44 -28.67
CA GLN A 530 -1.45 -6.72 -28.75
C GLN A 530 -1.33 -5.35 -28.09
N ASN A 531 -0.71 -4.44 -28.85
CA ASN A 531 -0.83 -3.01 -28.66
C ASN A 531 -2.30 -2.57 -28.81
N LEU A 532 -2.87 -1.96 -27.75
CA LEU A 532 -4.05 -1.10 -27.84
C LEU A 532 -3.72 0.09 -28.76
N ARG A 533 -4.06 -0.04 -30.04
CA ARG A 533 -3.88 1.01 -31.06
C ARG A 533 -4.86 2.16 -30.81
N LEU A 534 -4.32 3.34 -30.51
CA LEU A 534 -4.97 4.63 -30.70
C LEU A 534 -5.32 4.83 -32.19
N PRO A 535 -6.51 5.34 -32.56
CA PRO A 535 -6.85 5.56 -33.96
C PRO A 535 -6.13 6.80 -34.52
N ARG A 536 -5.36 6.58 -35.59
CA ARG A 536 -4.80 7.63 -36.46
C ARG A 536 -5.92 8.31 -37.24
N GLN A 537 -5.99 9.64 -37.16
CA GLN A 537 -6.72 10.47 -38.12
C GLN A 537 -6.07 10.33 -39.51
N THR A 538 -6.87 10.00 -40.53
CA THR A 538 -6.47 10.11 -41.94
C THR A 538 -7.37 11.10 -42.66
N ARG A 539 -6.71 12.07 -43.29
CA ARG A 539 -7.24 13.08 -44.22
C ARG A 539 -8.11 12.45 -45.30
N GLU A 540 -9.28 13.03 -45.54
CA GLU A 540 -10.06 12.80 -46.75
C GLU A 540 -9.41 13.50 -47.95
N GLY A 541 -9.37 12.77 -49.06
CA GLY A 541 -9.01 13.26 -50.39
C GLY A 541 -9.59 12.33 -51.45
N HIS A 542 -10.59 12.84 -52.16
CA HIS A 542 -11.19 12.45 -53.44
C HIS A 542 -10.85 11.09 -54.10
N GLY A 543 -11.88 10.37 -54.57
CA GLY A 543 -11.70 9.45 -55.69
C GLY A 543 -12.79 8.40 -55.97
N VAL A 544 -13.89 8.84 -56.60
CA VAL A 544 -14.63 8.15 -57.69
C VAL A 544 -15.10 6.70 -57.49
N LEU A 545 -16.43 6.58 -57.41
CA LEU A 545 -17.25 5.40 -57.65
C LEU A 545 -16.97 4.69 -58.99
N LYS A 546 -16.82 3.35 -58.96
CA LYS A 546 -17.22 2.48 -60.08
C LYS A 546 -17.98 1.24 -59.61
N LYS A 547 -19.15 1.09 -60.22
CA LYS A 547 -20.17 0.05 -60.11
C LYS A 547 -19.67 -1.35 -60.48
N ARG A 548 -20.20 -2.38 -59.83
CA ARG A 548 -21.07 -3.46 -60.37
C ARG A 548 -21.28 -4.52 -59.28
N SER A 549 -22.52 -4.77 -58.83
CA SER A 549 -23.48 -5.75 -59.39
C SER A 549 -22.99 -7.18 -59.30
N LYS A 550 -23.77 -8.20 -58.89
CA LYS A 550 -25.17 -8.31 -58.43
C LYS A 550 -25.35 -9.81 -58.07
N LYS A 551 -26.47 -10.10 -57.41
CA LYS A 551 -27.13 -11.40 -57.16
C LYS A 551 -26.71 -12.10 -55.85
N PHE A 552 -27.61 -12.21 -54.86
CA PHE A 552 -28.90 -12.97 -54.81
C PHE A 552 -28.61 -14.47 -55.00
N ASP A 553 -29.03 -15.38 -54.14
CA ASP A 553 -30.31 -15.53 -53.44
C ASP A 553 -30.10 -16.50 -52.24
N GLN A 554 -30.76 -16.28 -51.09
CA GLN A 554 -31.87 -17.11 -50.55
C GLN A 554 -31.46 -18.57 -50.29
N GLU A 555 -31.76 -19.25 -49.19
CA GLU A 555 -32.77 -19.26 -48.12
C GLU A 555 -32.16 -20.28 -47.11
N GLY A 556 -32.50 -20.41 -45.84
CA GLY A 556 -33.62 -19.99 -45.04
C GLY A 556 -33.57 -20.84 -43.76
N THR A 557 -34.03 -20.24 -42.67
CA THR A 557 -34.75 -20.91 -41.56
C THR A 557 -34.06 -22.06 -40.79
N THR A 558 -33.44 -21.68 -39.66
CA THR A 558 -33.78 -22.02 -38.25
C THR A 558 -34.99 -22.95 -37.97
N PRO A 559 -35.22 -23.43 -36.72
CA PRO A 559 -34.34 -23.64 -35.55
C PRO A 559 -34.63 -24.96 -34.77
N ALA A 560 -34.02 -25.08 -33.58
CA ALA A 560 -34.55 -25.77 -32.38
C ALA A 560 -34.44 -27.31 -32.40
N THR A 561 -34.11 -28.02 -31.34
CA THR A 561 -34.17 -27.76 -29.89
C THR A 561 -33.44 -28.91 -29.17
N SER A 562 -32.94 -28.64 -27.95
CA SER A 562 -32.91 -29.49 -26.73
C SER A 562 -32.87 -31.03 -26.89
N SER A 563 -32.06 -31.84 -26.21
CA SER A 563 -31.60 -31.82 -24.82
C SER A 563 -31.03 -33.22 -24.50
N ASN A 564 -30.30 -33.31 -23.39
CA ASN A 564 -30.09 -34.51 -22.54
C ASN A 564 -28.98 -35.49 -22.92
N ALA A 565 -27.83 -35.30 -22.25
CA ALA A 565 -27.30 -36.15 -21.16
C ALA A 565 -26.85 -37.62 -21.46
N PRO A 566 -25.90 -38.15 -20.66
CA PRO A 566 -24.86 -39.17 -20.98
C PRO A 566 -25.38 -40.62 -20.72
N PRO A 567 -24.62 -41.76 -20.58
CA PRO A 567 -23.22 -41.97 -20.15
C PRO A 567 -22.48 -43.24 -20.70
N TYR A 568 -21.35 -43.59 -20.04
CA TYR A 568 -20.49 -44.80 -20.18
C TYR A 568 -19.47 -44.74 -21.35
N SER A 569 -18.24 -45.26 -21.26
CA SER A 569 -17.64 -46.34 -20.45
C SER A 569 -16.11 -46.19 -20.32
N ALA A 570 -15.51 -47.07 -19.51
CA ALA A 570 -14.10 -47.15 -19.11
C ALA A 570 -13.29 -48.21 -19.89
N ARG A 571 -11.96 -48.24 -19.60
CA ARG A 571 -10.93 -49.31 -19.84
C ARG A 571 -10.32 -49.31 -21.26
N GLU A 572 -9.03 -49.57 -21.51
CA GLU A 572 -7.93 -50.39 -20.91
C GLU A 572 -6.56 -49.73 -21.24
N LEU A 573 -5.49 -49.78 -20.41
CA LEU A 573 -4.36 -50.78 -20.36
C LEU A 573 -3.75 -51.06 -21.77
N ASP A 574 -2.44 -51.06 -22.04
CA ASP A 574 -1.33 -51.63 -21.27
C ASP A 574 0.08 -51.31 -21.86
N MET A 575 1.09 -51.47 -21.00
CA MET A 575 2.49 -51.94 -21.19
C MET A 575 3.50 -51.41 -22.25
N LEU A 576 4.71 -51.08 -21.74
CA LEU A 576 6.08 -51.62 -22.04
C LEU A 576 7.11 -50.63 -21.43
N GLY A 577 8.12 -50.94 -20.59
CA GLY A 577 8.80 -52.19 -20.22
C GLY A 577 10.30 -52.10 -20.59
N CYS A 578 11.20 -52.21 -19.58
CA CYS A 578 12.67 -52.46 -19.65
C CYS A 578 13.59 -51.25 -19.98
N THR A 579 14.80 -51.04 -19.42
CA THR A 579 15.75 -51.82 -18.57
C THR A 579 16.91 -50.91 -18.11
N THR A 580 17.44 -51.11 -16.90
CA THR A 580 18.82 -50.76 -16.44
C THR A 580 19.75 -52.00 -16.64
N PRO A 581 21.05 -52.11 -16.21
CA PRO A 581 21.92 -51.24 -15.37
C PRO A 581 23.45 -51.21 -15.74
N TYR A 582 24.25 -50.60 -14.84
CA TYR A 582 25.71 -50.72 -14.56
C TYR A 582 26.74 -49.79 -15.25
N ALA A 583 27.46 -48.99 -14.44
CA ALA A 583 28.92 -49.12 -14.23
C ALA A 583 29.43 -48.24 -13.06
N HIS A 584 30.38 -48.82 -12.33
CA HIS A 584 31.09 -48.37 -11.11
C HIS A 584 32.22 -47.35 -11.39
N TRP A 585 33.04 -47.08 -10.34
CA TRP A 585 34.33 -46.37 -10.25
C TRP A 585 34.22 -44.90 -9.80
N ASP A 586 34.97 -44.36 -8.84
CA ASP A 586 35.71 -44.88 -7.69
C ASP A 586 36.09 -43.67 -6.82
N ARG A 587 36.22 -43.85 -5.50
CA ARG A 587 36.91 -42.88 -4.63
C ARG A 587 38.43 -43.08 -4.77
N PRO A 588 39.23 -42.08 -4.35
CA PRO A 588 40.09 -42.39 -3.21
C PRO A 588 40.11 -41.32 -2.11
N SER A 589 40.51 -41.81 -0.95
CA SER A 589 40.66 -41.17 0.35
C SER A 589 42.01 -40.46 0.54
N SER A 590 42.02 -39.56 1.53
CA SER A 590 43.11 -39.23 2.48
C SER A 590 44.43 -38.64 1.97
N ALA A 591 44.80 -37.45 2.46
CA ALA A 591 45.70 -37.29 3.62
C ALA A 591 46.35 -35.89 3.74
N SER A 592 46.15 -35.26 4.91
CA SER A 592 47.16 -34.56 5.75
C SER A 592 47.91 -33.28 5.32
N ARG A 593 48.21 -32.49 6.37
CA ARG A 593 49.18 -31.37 6.51
C ARG A 593 48.62 -29.98 6.17
N ASN A 594 48.28 -29.09 7.11
CA ASN A 594 49.03 -28.49 8.23
C ASN A 594 50.11 -27.49 7.74
N VAL A 595 50.14 -26.30 8.38
CA VAL A 595 51.20 -25.26 8.46
C VAL A 595 51.04 -23.95 7.62
N ASP A 596 50.88 -22.85 8.39
CA ASP A 596 51.28 -21.42 8.28
C ASP A 596 50.95 -20.59 7.01
N ARG A 597 50.52 -19.32 7.07
CA ARG A 597 50.73 -18.17 7.97
C ARG A 597 49.49 -17.29 8.07
#